data_AF-A0A972W2J5-F1
#
_entry.id   AF-A0A972W2J5-F1
#
_cell.length_a   1.000
_cell.length_b   1.000
_cell.length_c   1.000
_cell.angle_alpha   90.00
_cell.angle_beta   90.00
_cell.angle_gamma   90.00
#
_symmetry.space_group_name_H-M   'P 1'
#
loop_
_entity.id
_entity.type
_entity.pdbx_description
1 polymer ?
#
loop_
_entity_poly.entity_id
_entity_poly.type
_entity_poly.pdbx_seq_one_letter_code
_entity_poly.pdbx_strand_id
1 'polypeptide(L)'
;MSIIQVLKNFIKKESTGRPLKYKIEEKLETIVFVLKSGISWKELNELNKLYDESSYRKYFYQLVKSEIIKKIFESLKPTNPSKINFIDSSQIRNKHGEKSSIGFCPQDMKHKGNKVSLVINNIGKPIGCEIGRGSDHDLKLLDATINNLNIKILVGDKSYTSKKKRDELKKNGIKLLYPVKRNIKELRTKEERKLLKRRHLVENSFANLKKFKRLGYRYERKLEYFKGFVLLGLITMMIR
;
A
#
# COMPACT_ATOMS: atom_id res chain seq x y z
N MET A 1 0.32 -20.54 -3.95
CA MET A 1 1.79 -20.32 -3.92
C MET A 1 2.13 -19.60 -2.60
N SER A 2 3.17 -19.98 -1.86
CA SER A 2 3.52 -19.28 -0.61
C SER A 2 4.19 -17.94 -0.89
N ILE A 3 3.94 -16.93 -0.06
CA ILE A 3 4.66 -15.64 -0.12
C ILE A 3 6.18 -15.82 -0.07
N ILE A 4 6.65 -16.78 0.74
CA ILE A 4 8.08 -17.08 0.88
C ILE A 4 8.65 -17.58 -0.46
N GLN A 5 7.88 -18.39 -1.19
CA GLN A 5 8.30 -18.90 -2.50
C GLN A 5 8.42 -17.77 -3.53
N VAL A 6 7.47 -16.84 -3.53
CA VAL A 6 7.53 -15.66 -4.40
C VAL A 6 8.76 -14.81 -4.06
N LEU A 7 8.96 -14.47 -2.79
CA LEU A 7 10.10 -13.67 -2.33
C LEU A 7 11.44 -14.35 -2.70
N LYS A 8 11.55 -15.66 -2.46
CA LYS A 8 12.76 -16.45 -2.75
C LYS A 8 13.11 -16.48 -4.24
N ASN A 9 12.11 -16.65 -5.12
CA ASN A 9 12.34 -16.67 -6.56
C ASN A 9 12.93 -15.36 -7.09
N PHE A 10 12.57 -14.23 -6.49
CA PHE A 10 13.11 -12.92 -6.86
C PHE A 10 14.49 -12.66 -6.27
N ILE A 11 14.76 -13.12 -5.05
CA ILE A 11 16.03 -12.87 -4.34
C ILE A 11 17.17 -13.75 -4.89
N LYS A 12 16.89 -14.98 -5.35
CA LYS A 12 17.90 -15.90 -5.89
C LYS A 12 18.66 -15.39 -7.13
N LYS A 13 18.21 -14.30 -7.77
CA LYS A 13 18.90 -13.70 -8.92
C LYS A 13 20.13 -12.86 -8.55
N GLU A 14 20.37 -12.57 -7.27
CA GLU A 14 21.47 -11.71 -6.83
C GLU A 14 22.22 -12.32 -5.63
N SER A 15 23.19 -13.21 -5.85
CA SER A 15 24.31 -13.35 -4.90
C SER A 15 25.49 -14.13 -5.48
N THR A 16 26.56 -13.41 -5.86
CA THR A 16 27.93 -13.92 -5.85
C THR A 16 28.61 -13.38 -4.59
N GLY A 17 28.80 -14.21 -3.55
CA GLY A 17 29.38 -13.75 -2.28
C GLY A 17 29.49 -14.83 -1.19
N ARG A 18 30.10 -14.45 -0.06
CA ARG A 18 30.31 -15.32 1.11
C ARG A 18 28.99 -15.96 1.56
N PRO A 19 28.96 -17.27 1.89
CA PRO A 19 27.75 -17.94 2.32
C PRO A 19 27.11 -17.20 3.49
N LEU A 20 25.82 -16.93 3.37
CA LEU A 20 25.06 -16.27 4.41
C LEU A 20 25.05 -17.15 5.66
N LYS A 21 25.32 -16.55 6.82
CA LYS A 21 25.26 -17.23 8.13
C LYS A 21 23.90 -17.93 8.38
N TYR A 22 22.83 -17.48 7.73
CA TYR A 22 21.46 -17.99 7.89
C TYR A 22 20.75 -18.12 6.56
N LYS A 23 19.83 -19.09 6.46
CA LYS A 23 19.01 -19.34 5.27
C LYS A 23 18.12 -18.13 4.96
N ILE A 24 17.91 -17.86 3.68
CA ILE A 24 17.12 -16.71 3.22
C ILE A 24 15.65 -16.88 3.63
N GLU A 25 15.15 -18.11 3.61
CA GLU A 25 13.79 -18.49 3.94
C GLU A 25 13.43 -18.10 5.37
N GLU A 26 14.27 -18.45 6.34
CA GLU A 26 14.09 -18.13 7.75
C GLU A 26 14.00 -16.61 7.97
N LYS A 27 14.84 -15.84 7.27
CA LYS A 27 14.79 -14.37 7.33
C LYS A 27 13.47 -13.83 6.80
N LEU A 28 12.99 -14.36 5.68
CA LEU A 28 11.73 -13.91 5.06
C LEU A 28 10.52 -14.30 5.90
N GLU A 29 10.51 -15.52 6.45
CA GLU A 29 9.49 -16.00 7.39
C GLU A 29 9.40 -15.09 8.61
N THR A 30 10.55 -14.74 9.18
CA THR A 30 10.64 -13.82 10.32
C THR A 30 10.10 -12.45 9.98
N ILE A 31 10.43 -11.89 8.82
CA ILE A 31 9.92 -10.59 8.37
C ILE A 31 8.39 -10.63 8.18
N VAL A 32 7.86 -11.69 7.58
CA VAL A 32 6.41 -11.89 7.42
C VAL A 32 5.72 -12.10 8.77
N PHE A 33 6.38 -12.77 9.72
CA PHE A 33 5.89 -12.89 11.08
C PHE A 33 5.79 -11.52 11.75
N VAL A 34 6.84 -10.69 11.67
CA VAL A 34 6.82 -9.30 12.20
C VAL A 34 5.69 -8.48 11.57
N LEU A 35 5.47 -8.58 10.26
CA LEU A 35 4.35 -7.91 9.59
C LEU A 35 2.99 -8.32 10.19
N LYS A 36 2.78 -9.62 10.42
CA LYS A 36 1.52 -10.18 10.94
C LYS A 36 1.30 -9.90 12.42
N SER A 37 2.32 -10.12 13.25
CA SER A 37 2.24 -10.03 14.71
C SER A 37 2.35 -8.60 15.22
N GLY A 38 3.05 -7.72 14.49
CA GLY A 38 3.32 -6.36 14.92
C GLY A 38 4.39 -6.25 16.00
N ILE A 39 5.05 -7.36 16.35
CA ILE A 39 6.08 -7.42 17.38
C ILE A 39 7.21 -6.44 17.06
N SER A 40 7.79 -5.81 18.09
CA SER A 40 8.97 -4.99 17.88
C SER A 40 10.16 -5.85 17.46
N TRP A 41 11.11 -5.22 16.76
CA TRP A 41 12.35 -5.90 16.38
C TRP A 41 13.18 -6.33 17.60
N LYS A 42 13.05 -5.62 18.72
CA LYS A 42 13.72 -5.92 20.00
C LYS A 42 13.12 -7.14 20.68
N GLU A 43 11.79 -7.18 20.84
CA GLU A 43 11.09 -8.33 21.46
C GLU A 43 11.28 -9.62 20.65
N LEU A 44 11.47 -9.51 19.32
CA LEU A 44 11.80 -10.66 18.49
C LEU A 44 13.11 -11.34 18.91
N ASN A 45 14.11 -10.57 19.34
CA ASN A 45 15.39 -11.08 19.82
C ASN A 45 15.23 -11.85 21.15
N GLU A 46 14.34 -11.35 22.03
CA GLU A 46 14.04 -12.00 23.32
C GLU A 46 13.33 -13.34 23.14
N LEU A 47 12.40 -13.43 22.17
CA LEU A 47 11.71 -14.68 21.82
C LEU A 47 12.61 -15.67 21.08
N ASN A 48 13.47 -15.15 20.20
CA ASN A 48 14.28 -15.95 19.31
C ASN A 48 15.75 -15.78 19.70
N LYS A 49 16.17 -16.42 20.81
CA LYS A 49 17.55 -16.42 21.35
C LYS A 49 18.63 -16.87 20.35
N LEU A 50 18.20 -17.31 19.16
CA LEU A 50 19.05 -17.75 18.06
C LEU A 50 19.64 -16.57 17.24
N TYR A 51 19.09 -15.35 17.30
CA TYR A 51 19.46 -14.28 16.36
C TYR A 51 19.38 -12.85 16.91
N ASP A 52 20.38 -12.03 16.61
CA ASP A 52 20.38 -10.58 16.87
C ASP A 52 19.34 -9.83 16.03
N GLU A 53 18.52 -9.00 16.69
CA GLU A 53 17.55 -8.04 16.13
C GLU A 53 18.10 -7.36 14.86
N SER A 54 19.36 -6.91 14.96
CA SER A 54 19.96 -6.09 13.92
C SER A 54 20.06 -6.83 12.59
N SER A 55 20.18 -8.16 12.60
CA SER A 55 20.40 -8.94 11.38
C SER A 55 19.15 -9.01 10.50
N TYR A 56 17.98 -9.32 11.06
CA TYR A 56 16.72 -9.40 10.30
C TYR A 56 16.24 -8.03 9.85
N ARG A 57 16.31 -7.03 10.74
CA ARG A 57 15.92 -5.67 10.43
C ARG A 57 16.81 -5.07 9.32
N LYS A 58 18.14 -5.25 9.41
CA LYS A 58 19.07 -4.80 8.35
C LYS A 58 18.77 -5.49 7.03
N TYR A 59 18.48 -6.79 7.05
CA TYR A 59 18.13 -7.53 5.83
C TYR A 59 16.85 -6.99 5.19
N PHE A 60 15.78 -6.76 5.97
CA PHE A 60 14.57 -6.11 5.46
C PHE A 60 14.86 -4.73 4.86
N TYR A 61 15.67 -3.91 5.54
CA TYR A 61 16.05 -2.60 5.02
C TYR A 61 16.86 -2.69 3.72
N GLN A 62 17.71 -3.69 3.56
CA GLN A 62 18.42 -3.96 2.31
C GLN A 62 17.46 -4.32 1.18
N LEU A 63 16.45 -5.17 1.43
CA LEU A 63 15.41 -5.52 0.45
C LEU A 63 14.58 -4.30 0.02
N VAL A 64 14.31 -3.39 0.95
CA VAL A 64 13.61 -2.12 0.64
C VAL A 64 14.50 -1.19 -0.19
N LYS A 65 15.76 -1.00 0.21
CA LYS A 65 16.71 -0.10 -0.48
C LYS A 65 17.06 -0.57 -1.89
N SER A 66 17.14 -1.88 -2.12
CA SER A 66 17.36 -2.49 -3.43
C SER A 66 16.10 -2.49 -4.32
N GLU A 67 14.99 -1.92 -3.84
CA GLU A 67 13.68 -1.93 -4.47
C GLU A 67 13.13 -3.33 -4.79
N ILE A 68 13.68 -4.40 -4.22
CA ILE A 68 13.26 -5.79 -4.50
C ILE A 68 11.77 -5.96 -4.17
N ILE A 69 11.31 -5.48 -3.00
CA ILE A 69 9.90 -5.57 -2.61
C ILE A 69 9.00 -4.83 -3.60
N LYS A 70 9.44 -3.66 -4.08
CA LYS A 70 8.70 -2.87 -5.08
C LYS A 70 8.66 -3.62 -6.43
N LYS A 71 9.78 -4.16 -6.90
CA LYS A 71 9.84 -4.99 -8.13
C LYS A 71 8.91 -6.21 -8.05
N ILE A 72 8.81 -6.85 -6.89
CA ILE A 72 7.89 -7.97 -6.65
C ILE A 72 6.44 -7.50 -6.70
N PHE A 73 6.13 -6.35 -6.09
CA PHE A 73 4.79 -5.78 -6.17
C PHE A 73 4.40 -5.47 -7.63
N GLU A 74 5.30 -4.85 -8.40
CA GLU A 74 5.10 -4.55 -9.82
C GLU A 74 4.91 -5.81 -10.67
N SER A 75 5.69 -6.88 -10.44
CA SER A 75 5.60 -8.12 -11.20
C SER A 75 4.33 -8.93 -10.93
N LEU A 76 3.72 -8.75 -9.75
CA LEU A 76 2.46 -9.38 -9.38
C LEU A 76 1.23 -8.62 -9.90
N LYS A 77 1.41 -7.41 -10.44
CA LYS A 77 0.29 -6.65 -11.03
C LYS A 77 -0.30 -7.45 -12.20
N PRO A 78 -1.64 -7.45 -12.37
CA PRO A 78 -2.27 -8.17 -13.46
C PRO A 78 -1.84 -7.59 -14.82
N THR A 79 -1.44 -8.48 -15.74
CA THR A 79 -0.96 -8.14 -17.09
C THR A 79 -2.01 -7.40 -17.92
N ASN A 80 -3.30 -7.69 -17.69
CA ASN A 80 -4.41 -6.99 -18.31
C ASN A 80 -5.18 -6.19 -17.23
N PRO A 81 -4.77 -4.94 -16.92
CA PRO A 81 -5.42 -4.16 -15.89
C PRO A 81 -6.87 -3.90 -16.28
N SER A 82 -7.79 -4.16 -15.36
CA SER A 82 -9.20 -3.87 -15.59
C SER A 82 -9.36 -2.39 -15.92
N LYS A 83 -10.17 -2.08 -16.94
CA LYS A 83 -10.47 -0.70 -17.31
C LYS A 83 -11.13 0.10 -16.16
N ILE A 84 -11.76 -0.59 -15.21
CA ILE A 84 -12.43 -0.04 -14.03
C ILE A 84 -11.58 -0.29 -12.79
N ASN A 85 -11.24 0.78 -12.05
CA ASN A 85 -10.42 0.71 -10.85
C ASN A 85 -11.05 1.56 -9.73
N PHE A 86 -10.73 1.23 -8.49
CA PHE A 86 -11.24 1.91 -7.30
C PHE A 86 -10.08 2.52 -6.53
N ILE A 87 -10.23 3.75 -6.08
CA ILE A 87 -9.26 4.45 -5.24
C ILE A 87 -9.90 4.87 -3.94
N ASP A 88 -9.15 4.69 -2.86
CA ASP A 88 -9.45 5.27 -1.56
C ASP A 88 -8.13 5.53 -0.82
N SER A 89 -8.21 6.32 0.25
CA SER A 89 -7.07 6.61 1.11
C SER A 89 -7.40 6.36 2.57
N SER A 90 -6.47 5.72 3.28
CA SER A 90 -6.59 5.49 4.71
C SER A 90 -5.46 6.17 5.46
N GLN A 91 -5.79 6.75 6.60
CA GLN A 91 -4.82 7.29 7.55
C GLN A 91 -4.25 6.17 8.42
N ILE A 92 -2.95 6.24 8.70
CA ILE A 92 -2.23 5.36 9.62
C ILE A 92 -1.49 6.23 10.63
N ARG A 93 -1.76 5.98 11.92
CA ARG A 93 -1.19 6.75 13.03
C ARG A 93 0.32 6.51 13.14
N ASN A 94 1.06 7.54 13.49
CA ASN A 94 2.50 7.46 13.69
C ASN A 94 2.86 7.21 15.16
N LYS A 95 3.87 6.37 15.40
CA LYS A 95 4.51 6.20 16.71
C LYS A 95 5.95 6.74 16.74
N HIS A 96 6.78 6.40 15.74
CA HIS A 96 8.21 6.76 15.74
C HIS A 96 8.73 7.37 14.43
N GLY A 97 7.86 7.59 13.45
CA GLY A 97 8.21 8.23 12.19
C GLY A 97 8.79 9.63 12.38
N GLU A 98 9.74 9.99 11.54
CA GLU A 98 10.43 11.27 11.57
C GLU A 98 9.51 12.45 11.20
N LYS A 99 9.75 13.61 11.83
CA LYS A 99 8.92 14.82 11.71
C LYS A 99 8.74 15.31 10.27
N SER A 100 9.75 15.15 9.41
CA SER A 100 9.72 15.56 8.01
C SER A 100 8.76 14.72 7.14
N SER A 101 8.38 13.53 7.59
CA SER A 101 7.58 12.56 6.81
C SER A 101 6.17 12.35 7.36
N ILE A 102 5.78 13.06 8.42
CA ILE A 102 4.48 12.94 9.08
C ILE A 102 3.66 14.21 8.89
N GLY A 103 2.34 14.07 8.93
CA GLY A 103 1.41 15.21 8.87
C GLY A 103 0.24 15.01 9.80
N PHE A 104 -0.44 16.09 10.14
CA PHE A 104 -1.65 16.03 10.96
C PHE A 104 -2.77 15.30 10.24
N CYS A 105 -3.49 14.44 10.96
CA CYS A 105 -4.71 13.82 10.50
C CYS A 105 -5.92 14.63 10.98
N PRO A 106 -6.67 15.32 10.09
CA PRO A 106 -7.89 16.04 10.47
C PRO A 106 -8.97 15.12 11.04
N GLN A 107 -9.03 13.87 10.56
CA GLN A 107 -10.07 12.91 10.93
C GLN A 107 -9.84 12.24 12.29
N ASP A 108 -8.68 12.45 12.93
CA ASP A 108 -8.25 11.63 14.06
C ASP A 108 -7.62 12.47 15.18
N MET A 109 -8.40 13.41 15.73
CA MET A 109 -8.07 14.24 16.90
C MET A 109 -6.68 14.91 16.85
N LYS A 110 -6.21 15.32 15.67
CA LYS A 110 -4.87 15.91 15.44
C LYS A 110 -3.67 14.98 15.69
N HIS A 111 -3.86 13.65 15.66
CA HIS A 111 -2.72 12.73 15.68
C HIS A 111 -1.88 12.89 14.41
N LYS A 112 -0.56 12.80 14.54
CA LYS A 112 0.36 12.80 13.41
C LYS A 112 0.40 11.41 12.78
N GLY A 113 0.43 11.35 11.47
CA GLY A 113 0.34 10.11 10.73
C GLY A 113 0.78 10.23 9.28
N ASN A 114 0.54 9.13 8.57
CA ASN A 114 0.71 9.01 7.14
C ASN A 114 -0.61 8.64 6.49
N LYS A 115 -0.78 9.09 5.26
CA LYS A 115 -1.92 8.71 4.43
C LYS A 115 -1.46 7.71 3.38
N VAL A 116 -2.08 6.55 3.35
CA VAL A 116 -1.85 5.52 2.32
C VAL A 116 -2.97 5.63 1.30
N SER A 117 -2.62 5.94 0.06
CA SER A 117 -3.51 5.94 -1.09
C SER A 117 -3.36 4.62 -1.83
N LEU A 118 -4.47 3.93 -2.09
CA LEU A 118 -4.48 2.61 -2.70
C LEU A 118 -5.43 2.60 -3.89
N VAL A 119 -4.94 2.12 -5.03
CA VAL A 119 -5.75 1.81 -6.21
C VAL A 119 -5.83 0.29 -6.36
N ILE A 120 -7.06 -0.21 -6.50
CA ILE A 120 -7.34 -1.63 -6.76
C ILE A 120 -8.04 -1.81 -8.10
N ASN A 121 -7.92 -3.02 -8.65
CA ASN A 121 -8.66 -3.45 -9.82
C ASN A 121 -10.12 -3.84 -9.48
N ASN A 122 -10.89 -4.23 -10.49
CA ASN A 122 -12.29 -4.65 -10.32
C ASN A 122 -12.51 -5.95 -9.53
N ILE A 123 -11.45 -6.69 -9.21
CA ILE A 123 -11.48 -7.94 -8.42
C ILE A 123 -10.99 -7.70 -6.97
N GLY A 124 -10.47 -6.51 -6.66
CA GLY A 124 -9.93 -6.20 -5.33
C GLY A 124 -8.40 -6.31 -5.20
N LYS A 125 -7.68 -6.63 -6.29
CA LYS A 125 -6.22 -6.70 -6.27
C LYS A 125 -5.59 -5.31 -6.33
N PRO A 126 -4.65 -4.98 -5.44
CA PRO A 126 -3.85 -3.76 -5.50
C PRO A 126 -3.09 -3.62 -6.82
N ILE A 127 -3.12 -2.43 -7.42
CA ILE A 127 -2.35 -2.08 -8.64
C ILE A 127 -1.53 -0.80 -8.49
N GLY A 128 -1.86 0.05 -7.52
CA GLY A 128 -1.11 1.27 -7.23
C GLY A 128 -1.16 1.59 -5.75
N CYS A 129 -0.04 2.04 -5.19
CA CYS A 129 0.05 2.41 -3.79
C CYS A 129 1.03 3.56 -3.61
N GLU A 130 0.59 4.64 -2.96
CA GLU A 130 1.45 5.75 -2.59
C GLU A 130 1.22 6.18 -1.14
N ILE A 131 2.26 6.71 -0.50
CA ILE A 131 2.20 7.12 0.90
C ILE A 131 2.61 8.59 1.03
N GLY A 132 1.69 9.39 1.56
CA GLY A 132 1.92 10.80 1.88
C GLY A 132 2.01 11.08 3.37
N ARG A 133 2.21 12.36 3.69
CA ARG A 133 1.97 12.88 5.03
C ARG A 133 0.47 12.82 5.34
N GLY A 134 0.10 12.68 6.61
CA GLY A 134 -1.32 12.65 7.01
C GLY A 134 -2.10 13.90 6.61
N SER A 135 -1.41 15.04 6.46
CA SER A 135 -1.97 16.32 6.05
C SER A 135 -2.02 16.55 4.54
N ASP A 136 -1.42 15.67 3.73
CA ASP A 136 -1.47 15.82 2.27
C ASP A 136 -2.91 15.64 1.77
N HIS A 137 -3.35 16.50 0.86
CA HIS A 137 -4.66 16.38 0.21
C HIS A 137 -4.70 15.12 -0.68
N ASP A 138 -5.85 14.45 -0.72
CA ASP A 138 -6.03 13.21 -1.51
C ASP A 138 -5.73 13.46 -3.00
N LEU A 139 -6.06 14.65 -3.51
CA LEU A 139 -5.75 15.10 -4.86
C LEU A 139 -4.25 15.07 -5.19
N LYS A 140 -3.39 15.36 -4.22
CA LYS A 140 -1.93 15.35 -4.41
C LYS A 140 -1.40 13.91 -4.51
N LEU A 141 -1.97 12.98 -3.74
CA LEU A 141 -1.59 11.57 -3.79
C LEU A 141 -2.17 10.85 -4.99
N LEU A 142 -3.32 11.29 -5.48
CA LEU A 142 -4.01 10.72 -6.64
C LEU A 142 -3.04 10.53 -7.81
N ASP A 143 -2.33 11.59 -8.20
CA ASP A 143 -1.44 11.56 -9.38
C ASP A 143 -0.29 10.58 -9.22
N ALA A 144 0.36 10.61 -8.07
CA ALA A 144 1.44 9.68 -7.79
C ALA A 144 0.93 8.22 -7.71
N THR A 145 -0.32 7.99 -7.27
CA THR A 145 -0.89 6.65 -7.15
C THR A 145 -1.32 6.07 -8.50
N ILE A 146 -1.83 6.91 -9.42
CA ILE A 146 -2.31 6.47 -10.74
C ILE A 146 -1.22 6.52 -11.82
N ASN A 147 -0.04 7.04 -11.49
CA ASN A 147 1.05 7.17 -12.45
C ASN A 147 1.41 5.80 -13.06
N ASN A 148 1.59 5.77 -14.39
CA ASN A 148 1.87 4.57 -15.17
C ASN A 148 0.80 3.44 -15.08
N LEU A 149 -0.42 3.74 -14.63
CA LEU A 149 -1.53 2.78 -14.64
C LEU A 149 -2.46 3.01 -15.83
N ASN A 150 -2.78 1.93 -16.55
CA ASN A 150 -3.77 1.97 -17.63
C ASN A 150 -5.20 1.93 -17.05
N ILE A 151 -5.74 3.10 -16.72
CA ILE A 151 -7.07 3.28 -16.11
C ILE A 151 -7.99 3.94 -17.13
N LYS A 152 -9.24 3.48 -17.26
CA LYS A 152 -10.28 4.16 -18.05
C LYS A 152 -11.38 4.75 -17.18
N ILE A 153 -11.74 4.04 -16.11
CA ILE A 153 -12.74 4.47 -15.13
C ILE A 153 -12.09 4.37 -13.76
N LEU A 154 -12.06 5.49 -13.03
CA LEU A 154 -11.59 5.56 -11.66
C LEU A 154 -12.79 5.87 -10.76
N VAL A 155 -13.10 5.00 -9.82
CA VAL A 155 -14.17 5.18 -8.86
C VAL A 155 -13.56 5.58 -7.51
N GLY A 156 -13.98 6.70 -6.95
CA GLY A 156 -13.45 7.18 -5.68
C GLY A 156 -14.40 8.10 -4.94
N ASP A 157 -13.86 8.78 -3.94
CA ASP A 157 -14.59 9.77 -3.16
C ASP A 157 -14.71 11.13 -3.85
N LYS A 158 -15.66 11.93 -3.34
CA LYS A 158 -15.83 13.31 -3.80
C LYS A 158 -14.59 14.16 -3.49
N SER A 159 -13.80 13.84 -2.47
CA SER A 159 -12.55 14.57 -2.17
C SER A 159 -11.52 14.52 -3.31
N TYR A 160 -11.64 13.53 -4.21
CA TYR A 160 -10.81 13.42 -5.41
C TYR A 160 -11.29 14.29 -6.57
N THR A 161 -12.30 15.16 -6.39
CA THR A 161 -12.78 16.04 -7.45
C THR A 161 -12.45 17.52 -7.23
N SER A 162 -11.81 18.11 -8.23
CA SER A 162 -11.75 19.56 -8.47
C SER A 162 -12.01 19.81 -9.96
N LYS A 163 -12.38 21.04 -10.36
CA LYS A 163 -12.59 21.36 -11.78
C LYS A 163 -11.34 21.03 -12.61
N LYS A 164 -10.20 21.54 -12.17
CA LYS A 164 -8.88 21.27 -12.77
C LYS A 164 -8.57 19.77 -12.86
N LYS A 165 -8.81 19.01 -11.78
CA LYS A 165 -8.53 17.56 -11.75
C LYS A 165 -9.41 16.78 -12.72
N ARG A 166 -10.70 17.13 -12.82
CA ARG A 166 -11.62 16.49 -13.77
C ARG A 166 -11.18 16.72 -15.21
N ASP A 167 -10.79 17.94 -15.55
CA ASP A 167 -10.34 18.27 -16.90
C ASP A 167 -9.04 17.54 -17.25
N GLU A 168 -8.11 17.45 -16.30
CA GLU A 168 -6.85 16.72 -16.45
C GLU A 168 -7.06 15.20 -16.62
N LEU A 169 -7.86 14.58 -15.76
CA LEU A 169 -8.19 13.15 -15.88
C LEU A 169 -8.89 12.86 -17.21
N LYS A 170 -9.81 13.74 -17.64
CA LYS A 170 -10.51 13.60 -18.92
C LYS A 170 -9.55 13.71 -20.11
N LYS A 171 -8.57 14.62 -20.07
CA LYS A 171 -7.50 14.71 -21.09
C LYS A 171 -6.68 13.43 -21.17
N ASN A 172 -6.43 12.77 -20.03
CA ASN A 172 -5.75 11.48 -19.96
C ASN A 172 -6.67 10.28 -20.27
N GLY A 173 -7.91 10.51 -20.70
CA GLY A 173 -8.88 9.46 -21.03
C GLY A 173 -9.43 8.70 -19.81
N ILE A 174 -9.32 9.27 -18.61
CA ILE A 174 -9.79 8.70 -17.35
C ILE A 174 -11.12 9.37 -16.95
N LYS A 175 -12.18 8.56 -16.83
CA LYS A 175 -13.47 8.99 -16.28
C LYS A 175 -13.51 8.80 -14.76
N LEU A 176 -13.54 9.90 -14.02
CA LEU A 176 -13.71 9.87 -12.55
C LEU A 176 -15.20 9.73 -12.18
N LEU A 177 -15.53 8.65 -11.46
CA LEU A 177 -16.85 8.42 -10.87
C LEU A 177 -16.78 8.64 -9.36
N TYR A 178 -17.71 9.46 -8.85
CA TYR A 178 -17.86 9.75 -7.43
C TYR A 178 -19.35 9.90 -7.08
N PRO A 179 -19.74 9.67 -5.82
CA PRO A 179 -21.12 9.86 -5.37
C PRO A 179 -21.57 11.31 -5.54
N VAL A 180 -22.72 11.51 -6.18
CA VAL A 180 -23.38 12.81 -6.29
C VAL A 180 -24.50 12.92 -5.27
N LYS A 181 -24.73 14.12 -4.70
CA LYS A 181 -25.89 14.36 -3.84
C LYS A 181 -27.16 14.16 -4.67
N ARG A 182 -28.23 13.64 -4.05
CA ARG A 182 -29.53 13.37 -4.71
C ARG A 182 -30.11 14.59 -5.46
N ASN A 183 -29.77 15.81 -5.04
CA ASN A 183 -30.34 17.07 -5.55
C ASN A 183 -29.56 17.69 -6.73
N ILE A 184 -28.60 16.99 -7.33
CA ILE A 184 -27.80 17.49 -8.47
C ILE A 184 -28.38 16.94 -9.78
N LYS A 185 -28.54 17.82 -10.79
CA LYS A 185 -29.12 17.51 -12.12
C LYS A 185 -28.42 16.39 -12.89
N GLU A 186 -27.15 16.08 -12.56
CA GLU A 186 -26.34 15.08 -13.24
C GLU A 186 -26.70 13.66 -12.73
N LEU A 187 -27.74 13.08 -13.33
CA LEU A 187 -28.19 11.72 -13.02
C LEU A 187 -27.15 10.70 -13.49
N ARG A 188 -26.54 9.99 -12.53
CA ARG A 188 -25.68 8.83 -12.84
C ARG A 188 -26.49 7.73 -13.52
N THR A 189 -25.91 7.08 -14.52
CA THR A 189 -26.55 5.93 -15.20
C THR A 189 -26.72 4.75 -14.24
N LYS A 190 -27.59 3.79 -14.57
CA LYS A 190 -27.78 2.57 -13.78
C LYS A 190 -26.47 1.81 -13.57
N GLU A 191 -25.61 1.80 -14.59
CA GLU A 191 -24.29 1.16 -14.56
C GLU A 191 -23.31 1.89 -13.64
N GLU A 192 -23.24 3.22 -13.73
CA GLU A 192 -22.39 4.03 -12.85
C GLU A 192 -22.79 3.87 -11.38
N ARG A 193 -24.11 3.77 -11.09
CA ARG A 193 -24.60 3.49 -9.74
C ARG A 193 -24.16 2.11 -9.25
N LYS A 194 -24.18 1.08 -10.11
CA LYS A 194 -23.66 -0.25 -9.77
C LYS A 194 -22.16 -0.20 -9.49
N LEU A 195 -21.38 0.56 -10.25
CA LEU A 195 -19.95 0.74 -9.99
C LEU A 195 -19.69 1.47 -8.68
N LEU A 196 -20.42 2.54 -8.37
CA LEU A 196 -20.27 3.26 -7.10
C LEU A 196 -20.54 2.34 -5.89
N LYS A 197 -21.50 1.42 -5.98
CA LYS A 197 -21.75 0.41 -4.93
C LYS A 197 -20.58 -0.54 -4.71
N ARG A 198 -19.69 -0.73 -5.70
CA ARG A 198 -18.50 -1.61 -5.62
C ARG A 198 -17.30 -0.95 -4.94
N ARG A 199 -17.41 0.31 -4.49
CA ARG A 199 -16.37 0.96 -3.69
C ARG A 199 -15.98 0.20 -2.42
N HIS A 200 -16.90 -0.59 -1.86
CA HIS A 200 -16.59 -1.46 -0.73
C HIS A 200 -15.40 -2.40 -1.00
N LEU A 201 -15.05 -2.69 -2.26
CA LEU A 201 -13.87 -3.48 -2.60
C LEU A 201 -12.57 -2.84 -2.10
N VAL A 202 -12.40 -1.51 -2.25
CA VAL A 202 -11.18 -0.83 -1.81
C VAL A 202 -11.17 -0.66 -0.29
N GLU A 203 -12.34 -0.42 0.29
CA GLU A 203 -12.53 -0.38 1.75
C GLU A 203 -12.18 -1.73 2.40
N ASN A 204 -12.62 -2.85 1.78
CA ASN A 204 -12.26 -4.20 2.19
C ASN A 204 -10.76 -4.47 2.06
N SER A 205 -10.12 -3.95 1.01
CA SER A 205 -8.66 -4.05 0.86
C SER A 205 -7.93 -3.31 1.98
N PHE A 206 -8.38 -2.11 2.38
CA PHE A 206 -7.82 -1.43 3.55
C PHE A 206 -8.10 -2.18 4.86
N ALA A 207 -9.29 -2.74 5.04
CA ALA A 207 -9.61 -3.57 6.20
C ALA A 207 -8.67 -4.78 6.29
N ASN A 208 -8.42 -5.46 5.16
CA ASN A 208 -7.46 -6.57 5.09
C ASN A 208 -6.02 -6.12 5.35
N LEU A 209 -5.60 -4.96 4.83
CA LEU A 209 -4.27 -4.42 5.10
C LEU A 209 -4.08 -4.11 6.59
N LYS A 210 -5.12 -3.61 7.27
CA LYS A 210 -5.10 -3.33 8.71
C LYS A 210 -5.13 -4.59 9.59
N LYS A 211 -5.41 -5.78 9.04
CA LYS A 211 -5.25 -7.05 9.77
C LYS A 211 -3.78 -7.36 10.08
N PHE A 212 -2.85 -6.83 9.30
CA PHE A 212 -1.43 -6.90 9.62
C PHE A 212 -1.14 -5.94 10.77
N LYS A 213 -0.94 -6.47 11.98
CA LYS A 213 -0.78 -5.67 13.20
C LYS A 213 0.35 -4.63 13.08
N ARG A 214 1.41 -4.94 12.33
CA ARG A 214 2.51 -4.00 12.06
C ARG A 214 2.07 -2.75 11.30
N LEU A 215 1.01 -2.83 10.49
CA LEU A 215 0.48 -1.72 9.70
C LEU A 215 -0.62 -0.93 10.40
N GLY A 216 -1.04 -1.33 11.61
CA GLY A 216 -1.99 -0.56 12.42
C GLY A 216 -1.41 0.79 12.89
N TYR A 217 -0.10 0.83 13.12
CA TYR A 217 0.66 2.03 13.44
C TYR A 217 1.98 2.04 12.68
N ARG A 218 2.50 3.22 12.36
CA ARG A 218 3.85 3.35 11.81
C ARG A 218 4.88 3.36 12.96
N TYR A 219 5.67 2.29 13.03
CA TYR A 219 6.81 2.17 13.95
C TYR A 219 8.14 2.55 13.29
N GLU A 220 8.19 2.53 11.97
CA GLU A 220 9.40 2.75 11.19
C GLU A 220 9.73 4.24 11.14
N ARG A 221 10.94 4.58 11.58
CA ARG A 221 11.42 5.96 11.58
C ARG A 221 11.41 6.58 10.19
N LYS A 222 11.95 5.88 9.17
CA LYS A 222 11.98 6.34 7.78
C LYS A 222 10.75 5.89 7.01
N LEU A 223 10.27 6.74 6.10
CA LEU A 223 9.07 6.47 5.30
C LEU A 223 9.26 5.28 4.34
N GLU A 224 10.47 5.11 3.80
CA GLU A 224 10.82 4.02 2.88
C GLU A 224 10.59 2.63 3.49
N TYR A 225 10.96 2.42 4.76
CA TYR A 225 10.78 1.12 5.43
C TYR A 225 9.33 0.86 5.78
N PHE A 226 8.58 1.92 6.14
CA PHE A 226 7.14 1.83 6.30
C PHE A 226 6.46 1.44 4.97
N LYS A 227 6.84 2.11 3.86
CA LYS A 227 6.37 1.75 2.51
C LYS A 227 6.71 0.31 2.16
N GLY A 228 7.90 -0.16 2.53
CA GLY A 228 8.31 -1.56 2.40
C GLY A 228 7.34 -2.53 3.08
N PHE A 229 6.92 -2.25 4.31
CA PHE A 229 5.94 -3.10 5.01
C PHE A 229 4.55 -3.02 4.39
N VAL A 230 4.11 -1.84 3.95
CA VAL A 230 2.84 -1.68 3.24
C VAL A 230 2.84 -2.53 1.97
N LEU A 231 3.87 -2.42 1.14
CA LEU A 231 4.02 -3.22 -0.08
C LEU A 231 4.06 -4.73 0.23
N LEU A 232 4.77 -5.15 1.29
CA LEU A 232 4.79 -6.54 1.72
C LEU A 232 3.40 -7.04 2.15
N GLY A 233 2.62 -6.20 2.84
CA GLY A 233 1.23 -6.48 3.16
C GLY A 233 0.36 -6.66 1.91
N LEU A 234 0.49 -5.76 0.93
CA LEU A 234 -0.22 -5.84 -0.34
C LEU A 234 0.16 -7.11 -1.14
N ILE A 235 1.46 -7.43 -1.22
CA ILE A 235 1.95 -8.67 -1.85
C ILE A 235 1.32 -9.89 -1.16
N THR A 236 1.28 -9.92 0.17
CA THR A 236 0.64 -11.00 0.94
C THR A 236 -0.84 -11.15 0.60
N MET A 237 -1.54 -10.04 0.37
CA MET A 237 -2.95 -10.04 -0.03
C MET A 237 -3.16 -10.51 -1.48
N MET A 238 -2.21 -10.26 -2.39
CA MET A 238 -2.32 -10.64 -3.81
C MET A 238 -2.08 -12.13 -4.07
N ILE A 239 -1.32 -12.78 -3.17
CA ILE A 239 -0.92 -14.19 -3.28
C ILE A 239 -1.94 -15.13 -2.61
N ARG A 240 -2.76 -14.61 -1.70
CA ARG A 240 -3.91 -15.31 -1.11
C ARG A 240 -5.03 -15.46 -2.14
#